data_AF-A0A340XW34-F1
#
_entry.id   AF-A0A340XW34-F1
#
_cell.length_a   1.000
_cell.length_b   1.000
_cell.length_c   1.000
_cell.angle_alpha   90.00
_cell.angle_beta   90.00
_cell.angle_gamma   90.00
#
_symmetry.space_group_name_H-M   'P 1'
#
loop_
_entity.id
_entity.type
_entity.pdbx_description
1 polymer ?
#
loop_
_entity_poly.entity_id
_entity_poly.type
_entity_poly.pdbx_seq_one_letter_code
_entity_poly.pdbx_strand_id
1 'polypeptide(L)'
;MEGTLREENHFRFSGSMTSATSPIILKWDPKSLEIRTLTVERLLEPLVTQVTTLVNTSNKGPSGKKKGRSKKAHVLAASVEQATQNFLEKGEQIAKESQDLKEELVASVEDVRKQGETMRIASSEFADDPCSSVKRGTMVRAARALLSAVTRLLILADMADVMRLLSHLRIVEEALEAVKNATNEQDLANRFKEFGKEMVKLNYVAARRQQELKDPHCRDEMAAARGALKKNATMLYTASQAFLRHPDVAATRANRDYVFKQVQEAIAGISNAAQATSPTDEAKGHTGIGELAAALNEFDNKIILDPMTFSEARFRPSLEERLESIISGAALMADSSCTRDDRRERIVAECNAVRQALQDLLSEYMNNVNTSCSLLQWDLKKPRECRGGHAGGSHSGTGGGKTSSHAGGTCPLEGNNASESVRDLVPEPSILQSMRMFREASEGDPDWQVVG
;
A
#
# COMPACT_ATOMS: atom_id res chain seq x y z
N MET A 1 -9.78 65.44 18.48
CA MET A 1 -10.43 64.28 17.85
C MET A 1 -11.13 64.82 16.61
N GLU A 2 -10.38 65.24 15.58
CA GLU A 2 -9.92 64.37 14.47
C GLU A 2 -11.08 63.53 13.92
N GLY A 3 -11.50 63.56 12.67
CA GLY A 3 -11.07 64.20 11.43
C GLY A 3 -11.98 63.59 10.35
N THR A 4 -12.76 64.40 9.65
CA THR A 4 -12.59 64.74 8.21
C THR A 4 -12.82 63.59 7.21
N LEU A 5 -13.81 63.85 6.36
CA LEU A 5 -14.20 63.20 5.09
C LEU A 5 -13.02 62.91 4.14
N ARG A 6 -13.07 61.80 3.38
CA ARG A 6 -13.06 61.79 1.89
C ARG A 6 -13.08 60.39 1.24
N GLU A 7 -13.95 60.30 0.23
CA GLU A 7 -13.78 59.68 -1.10
C GLU A 7 -13.50 58.19 -1.29
N GLU A 8 -14.52 57.54 -1.87
CA GLU A 8 -14.47 56.80 -3.14
C GLU A 8 -13.25 55.90 -3.45
N ASN A 9 -13.50 54.60 -3.51
CA ASN A 9 -13.45 53.92 -4.81
C ASN A 9 -14.24 52.61 -4.82
N HIS A 10 -15.26 52.63 -5.66
CA HIS A 10 -16.09 51.52 -6.07
C HIS A 10 -15.31 50.75 -7.15
N PHE A 11 -14.99 49.47 -6.92
CA PHE A 11 -14.68 48.56 -8.03
C PHE A 11 -15.55 47.32 -7.90
N ARG A 12 -16.76 47.43 -8.44
CA ARG A 12 -17.53 46.26 -8.89
C ARG A 12 -16.77 45.64 -10.05
N PHE A 13 -16.35 44.38 -9.91
CA PHE A 13 -16.16 43.52 -11.06
C PHE A 13 -17.35 42.55 -11.12
N SER A 14 -18.40 43.01 -11.80
CA SER A 14 -19.41 42.13 -12.38
C SER A 14 -18.82 41.53 -13.64
N GLY A 15 -18.40 40.27 -13.56
CA GLY A 15 -17.93 39.48 -14.70
C GLY A 15 -18.33 38.03 -14.48
N SER A 16 -19.53 37.67 -14.91
CA SER A 16 -19.95 36.28 -15.09
C SER A 16 -19.10 35.65 -16.20
N MET A 17 -18.22 34.73 -15.84
CA MET A 17 -17.69 33.69 -16.74
C MET A 17 -17.54 32.39 -15.95
N THR A 18 -18.52 31.51 -16.11
CA THR A 18 -18.46 30.12 -15.67
C THR A 18 -17.44 29.37 -16.53
N SER A 19 -16.21 29.21 -16.05
CA SER A 19 -15.33 28.13 -16.47
C SER A 19 -15.14 27.20 -15.28
N ALA A 20 -15.88 26.10 -15.28
CA ALA A 20 -15.84 25.08 -14.24
C ALA A 20 -14.59 24.20 -14.38
N THR A 21 -13.41 24.80 -14.34
CA THR A 21 -12.15 24.06 -14.16
C THR A 21 -11.70 24.37 -12.75
N SER A 22 -11.94 23.45 -11.82
CA SER A 22 -11.41 23.58 -10.46
C SER A 22 -9.90 23.79 -10.56
N PRO A 23 -9.33 24.82 -9.93
CA PRO A 23 -7.89 25.02 -9.98
C PRO A 23 -7.21 23.76 -9.45
N ILE A 24 -6.16 23.30 -10.14
CA ILE A 24 -5.30 22.20 -9.66
C ILE A 24 -4.67 22.69 -8.35
N ILE A 25 -5.31 22.38 -7.22
CA ILE A 25 -4.87 22.76 -5.88
C ILE A 25 -4.21 21.54 -5.25
N LEU A 26 -3.00 21.74 -4.72
CA LEU A 26 -2.30 20.73 -3.97
C LEU A 26 -3.11 20.34 -2.72
N LYS A 27 -3.51 19.08 -2.61
CA LYS A 27 -4.15 18.52 -1.41
C LYS A 27 -3.11 17.82 -0.55
N TRP A 28 -2.44 18.56 0.34
CA TRP A 28 -1.43 17.98 1.23
C TRP A 28 -1.49 18.52 2.66
N ASP A 29 -1.23 17.62 3.62
CA ASP A 29 -1.00 17.93 5.04
C ASP A 29 0.47 17.61 5.42
N PRO A 30 1.24 18.61 5.89
CA PRO A 30 2.61 18.44 6.41
C PRO A 30 2.80 17.41 7.51
N LYS A 31 1.72 16.98 8.15
CA LYS A 31 1.75 16.00 9.23
C LYS A 31 1.51 14.57 8.74
N SER A 32 1.02 14.40 7.51
CA SER A 32 0.84 13.10 6.87
C SER A 32 2.19 12.58 6.35
N LEU A 33 2.94 11.87 7.20
CA LEU A 33 4.22 11.25 6.86
C LEU A 33 4.05 9.93 6.10
N GLU A 34 3.23 9.94 5.06
CA GLU A 34 2.92 8.75 4.26
C GLU A 34 3.95 8.56 3.14
N ILE A 35 4.60 7.39 3.12
CA ILE A 35 5.55 7.02 2.06
C ILE A 35 4.76 6.49 0.86
N ARG A 36 4.74 7.26 -0.23
CA ARG A 36 3.94 6.96 -1.44
C ARG A 36 4.76 6.45 -2.63
N THR A 37 6.07 6.45 -2.50
CA THR A 37 6.98 6.04 -3.58
C THR A 37 7.85 4.85 -3.22
N LEU A 38 7.96 3.93 -4.17
CA LEU A 38 8.74 2.70 -4.05
C LEU A 38 10.21 2.98 -3.75
N THR A 39 10.78 4.04 -4.34
CA THR A 39 12.17 4.41 -4.06
C THR A 39 12.37 4.83 -2.60
N VAL A 40 11.47 5.65 -2.04
CA VAL A 40 11.58 6.07 -0.64
C VAL A 40 11.42 4.88 0.30
N GLU A 41 10.49 3.97 0.01
CA GLU A 41 10.31 2.73 0.78
C GLU A 41 11.57 1.84 0.75
N ARG A 42 12.09 1.54 -0.45
CA ARG A 42 13.28 0.71 -0.64
C ARG A 42 14.53 1.29 0.02
N LEU A 43 14.65 2.62 0.05
CA LEU A 43 15.76 3.30 0.71
C LEU A 43 15.65 3.26 2.25
N LEU A 44 14.44 3.34 2.78
CA LEU A 44 14.19 3.37 4.23
C LEU A 44 14.14 1.96 4.86
N GLU A 45 13.65 0.95 4.15
CA GLU A 45 13.51 -0.42 4.64
C GLU A 45 14.79 -1.02 5.28
N PRO A 46 15.98 -0.95 4.64
CA PRO A 46 17.22 -1.45 5.26
C PRO A 46 17.62 -0.63 6.49
N LEU A 47 17.37 0.68 6.48
CA LEU A 47 17.72 1.58 7.59
C LEU A 47 16.82 1.32 8.82
N VAL A 48 15.51 1.16 8.60
CA VAL A 48 14.53 0.79 9.64
C VAL A 48 14.88 -0.57 10.23
N THR A 49 15.22 -1.56 9.39
CA THR A 49 15.58 -2.91 9.84
C THR A 49 16.86 -2.90 10.69
N GLN A 50 17.88 -2.15 10.28
CA GLN A 50 19.13 -2.01 11.02
C GLN A 50 18.92 -1.33 12.38
N VAL A 51 18.18 -0.21 12.42
CA VAL A 51 17.86 0.50 13.66
C VAL A 51 17.01 -0.39 14.58
N THR A 52 16.03 -1.12 14.04
CA THR A 52 15.17 -2.04 14.82
C THR A 52 15.97 -3.21 15.38
N THR A 53 16.94 -3.75 14.63
CA THR A 53 17.83 -4.81 15.10
C THR A 53 18.75 -4.31 16.22
N LEU A 54 19.28 -3.08 16.11
CA LEU A 54 20.07 -2.44 17.18
C LEU A 54 19.24 -2.21 18.44
N VAL A 55 17.96 -1.86 18.30
CA VAL A 55 17.01 -1.74 19.41
C VAL A 55 16.74 -3.10 20.07
N ASN A 56 16.40 -4.13 19.29
CA ASN A 56 16.03 -5.44 19.82
C ASN A 56 17.21 -6.18 20.46
N THR A 57 18.44 -5.93 19.98
CA THR A 57 19.68 -6.43 20.60
C THR A 57 20.09 -5.62 21.85
N SER A 58 19.53 -4.43 22.08
CA SER A 58 19.70 -3.69 23.33
C SER A 58 18.86 -4.22 24.49
N ASN A 59 17.74 -4.89 24.20
CA ASN A 59 16.87 -5.54 25.20
C ASN A 59 17.38 -6.91 25.66
N LYS A 60 18.27 -7.54 24.87
CA LYS A 60 18.98 -8.76 25.29
C LYS A 60 20.23 -8.31 26.04
N GLY A 61 20.27 -8.54 27.36
CA GLY A 61 21.38 -8.15 28.23
C GLY A 61 22.77 -8.55 27.69
N PRO A 62 23.85 -7.92 28.19
CA PRO A 62 25.20 -8.13 27.67
C PRO A 62 25.56 -9.62 27.70
N SER A 63 25.87 -10.20 26.54
CA SER A 63 26.32 -11.60 26.44
C SER A 63 27.62 -11.76 27.25
N GLY A 64 27.70 -12.77 28.12
CA GLY A 64 28.85 -13.05 28.99
C GLY A 64 30.14 -13.50 28.28
N LYS A 65 30.29 -13.26 26.98
CA LYS A 65 31.51 -13.56 26.21
C LYS A 65 32.53 -12.42 26.36
N LYS A 66 33.81 -12.78 26.46
CA LYS A 66 34.95 -11.89 26.76
C LYS A 66 34.98 -10.61 25.90
N LYS A 67 35.23 -9.48 26.58
CA LYS A 67 35.41 -8.13 26.04
C LYS A 67 36.60 -8.06 25.07
N GLY A 68 36.32 -7.75 23.81
CA GLY A 68 37.30 -7.30 22.83
C GLY A 68 36.98 -5.87 22.41
N ARG A 69 37.96 -4.96 22.50
CA ARG A 69 37.89 -3.61 21.94
C ARG A 69 37.89 -3.77 20.41
N SER A 70 36.72 -3.88 19.81
CA SER A 70 36.61 -4.18 18.38
C SER A 70 36.95 -2.92 17.58
N LYS A 71 38.11 -2.91 16.90
CA LYS A 71 38.50 -1.85 15.95
C LYS A 71 37.42 -1.59 14.89
N LYS A 72 36.52 -2.56 14.66
CA LYS A 72 35.37 -2.46 13.75
C LYS A 72 34.32 -1.41 14.19
N ALA A 73 34.21 -1.08 15.47
CA ALA A 73 33.20 -0.12 15.95
C ALA A 73 33.47 1.30 15.45
N HIS A 74 34.72 1.77 15.54
CA HIS A 74 35.12 3.08 15.00
C HIS A 74 34.99 3.15 13.48
N VAL A 75 35.26 2.05 12.77
CA VAL A 75 35.06 1.96 11.31
C VAL A 75 33.58 2.11 10.95
N LEU A 76 32.67 1.51 11.73
CA LEU A 76 31.22 1.66 11.52
C LEU A 76 30.73 3.08 11.84
N ALA A 77 31.21 3.68 12.93
CA ALA A 77 30.88 5.07 13.27
C ALA A 77 31.33 6.04 12.16
N ALA A 78 32.57 5.91 11.68
CA ALA A 78 33.08 6.69 10.56
C ALA A 78 32.30 6.45 9.25
N SER A 79 31.86 5.21 9.01
CA SER A 79 31.02 4.89 7.85
C SER A 79 29.65 5.56 7.91
N VAL A 80 29.03 5.66 9.09
CA VAL A 80 27.74 6.34 9.28
C VAL A 80 27.91 7.85 9.10
N GLU A 81 28.99 8.42 9.63
CA GLU A 81 29.36 9.82 9.43
C GLU A 81 29.52 10.15 7.94
N GLN A 82 30.33 9.37 7.21
CA GLN A 82 30.54 9.57 5.79
C GLN A 82 29.24 9.42 4.98
N ALA A 83 28.40 8.43 5.31
CA ALA A 83 27.12 8.25 4.64
C ALA A 83 26.17 9.44 4.87
N THR A 84 26.14 9.97 6.09
CA THR A 84 25.34 11.15 6.44
C THR A 84 25.84 12.39 5.72
N GLN A 85 27.16 12.58 5.64
CA GLN A 85 27.77 13.70 4.92
C GLN A 85 27.47 13.63 3.41
N ASN A 86 27.65 12.47 2.79
CA ASN A 86 27.31 12.27 1.37
C ASN A 86 25.82 12.52 1.09
N PHE A 87 24.94 12.17 2.04
CA PHE A 87 23.51 12.43 1.94
C PHE A 87 23.19 13.92 2.02
N LEU A 88 23.84 14.65 2.95
CA LEU A 88 23.69 16.10 3.10
C LEU A 88 24.15 16.85 1.86
N GLU A 89 25.31 16.53 1.30
CA GLU A 89 25.82 17.18 0.08
C GLU A 89 24.83 17.07 -1.08
N LYS A 90 24.25 15.89 -1.28
CA LYS A 90 23.20 15.68 -2.29
C LYS A 90 21.91 16.42 -1.94
N GLY A 91 21.50 16.38 -0.68
CA GLY A 91 20.30 17.07 -0.20
C GLY A 91 20.38 18.58 -0.37
N GLU A 92 21.53 19.19 -0.05
CA GLU A 92 21.80 20.62 -0.25
C GLU A 92 21.76 21.02 -1.72
N GLN A 93 22.37 20.22 -2.60
CA GLN A 93 22.35 20.48 -4.04
C GLN A 93 20.91 20.46 -4.58
N ILE A 94 20.14 19.43 -4.22
CA ILE A 94 18.74 19.28 -4.64
C ILE A 94 17.89 20.44 -4.09
N ALA A 95 18.04 20.77 -2.81
CA ALA A 95 17.28 21.86 -2.19
C ALA A 95 17.60 23.22 -2.84
N LYS A 96 18.87 23.44 -3.23
CA LYS A 96 19.28 24.68 -3.90
C LYS A 96 18.70 24.82 -5.31
N GLU A 97 18.64 23.72 -6.04
CA GLU A 97 18.12 23.63 -7.41
C GLU A 97 16.58 23.58 -7.48
N SER A 98 15.92 23.23 -6.38
CA SER A 98 14.46 23.12 -6.35
C SER A 98 13.78 24.47 -6.58
N GLN A 99 12.79 24.47 -7.47
CA GLN A 99 11.91 25.62 -7.71
C GLN A 99 10.71 25.62 -6.76
N ASP A 100 10.28 24.43 -6.34
CA ASP A 100 9.16 24.19 -5.43
C ASP A 100 9.69 23.78 -4.04
N LEU A 101 9.03 24.24 -2.96
CA LEU A 101 9.35 23.88 -1.57
C LEU A 101 10.81 24.11 -1.15
N LYS A 102 11.48 25.10 -1.74
CA LYS A 102 12.91 25.35 -1.53
C LYS A 102 13.23 25.63 -0.06
N GLU A 103 12.47 26.49 0.60
CA GLU A 103 12.72 26.86 2.00
C GLU A 103 12.50 25.67 2.94
N GLU A 104 11.46 24.88 2.68
CA GLU A 104 11.12 23.67 3.44
C GLU A 104 12.18 22.57 3.25
N LEU A 105 12.66 22.37 2.03
CA LEU A 105 13.73 21.42 1.73
C LEU A 105 15.04 21.84 2.42
N VAL A 106 15.41 23.12 2.35
CA VAL A 106 16.60 23.64 3.05
C VAL A 106 16.46 23.43 4.56
N ALA A 107 15.32 23.79 5.15
CA ALA A 107 15.08 23.60 6.58
C ALA A 107 15.13 22.11 6.99
N SER A 108 14.62 21.21 6.14
CA SER A 108 14.68 19.78 6.41
C SER A 108 16.10 19.21 6.27
N VAL A 109 16.92 19.72 5.36
CA VAL A 109 18.35 19.38 5.26
C VAL A 109 19.11 19.86 6.50
N GLU A 110 18.80 21.06 7.02
CA GLU A 110 19.36 21.56 8.29
C GLU A 110 19.02 20.65 9.48
N ASP A 111 17.79 20.15 9.57
CA ASP A 111 17.41 19.20 10.63
C ASP A 111 18.18 17.88 10.49
N VAL A 112 18.33 17.33 9.28
CA VAL A 112 19.16 16.14 9.05
C VAL A 112 20.61 16.40 9.49
N ARG A 113 21.18 17.58 9.22
CA ARG A 113 22.54 17.91 9.65
C ARG A 113 22.67 17.91 11.18
N LYS A 114 21.71 18.53 11.87
CA LYS A 114 21.68 18.57 13.34
C LYS A 114 21.56 17.17 13.95
N GLN A 115 20.65 16.33 13.43
CA GLN A 115 20.51 14.95 13.92
C GLN A 115 21.73 14.09 13.54
N GLY A 116 22.33 14.34 12.38
CA GLY A 116 23.55 13.69 11.90
C GLY A 116 24.73 13.92 12.84
N GLU A 117 24.92 15.16 13.29
CA GLU A 117 25.96 15.50 14.25
C GLU A 117 25.74 14.83 15.61
N THR A 118 24.49 14.78 16.07
CA THR A 118 24.13 14.06 17.30
C THR A 118 24.45 12.57 17.19
N MET A 119 24.17 11.95 16.03
CA MET A 119 24.49 10.56 15.75
C MET A 119 26.01 10.30 15.66
N ARG A 120 26.76 11.23 15.06
CA ARG A 120 28.23 11.17 14.98
C ARG A 120 28.86 11.12 16.37
N ILE A 121 28.48 12.05 17.25
CA ILE A 121 28.96 12.10 18.64
C ILE A 121 28.57 10.81 19.38
N ALA A 122 27.29 10.44 19.37
CA ALA A 122 26.80 9.29 20.12
C ALA A 122 27.39 7.94 19.63
N SER A 123 27.64 7.81 18.32
CA SER A 123 28.28 6.61 17.75
C SER A 123 29.78 6.54 18.08
N SER A 124 30.49 7.67 18.11
CA SER A 124 31.89 7.72 18.55
C SER A 124 32.03 7.37 20.03
N GLU A 125 31.20 7.97 20.90
CA GLU A 125 31.24 7.69 22.34
C GLU A 125 30.92 6.23 22.66
N PHE A 126 30.00 5.62 21.90
CA PHE A 126 29.69 4.19 21.99
C PHE A 126 30.84 3.33 21.44
N ALA A 127 31.52 3.74 20.37
CA ALA A 127 32.68 3.01 19.85
C ALA A 127 33.84 2.98 20.86
N ASP A 128 34.03 4.05 21.63
CA ASP A 128 35.01 4.13 22.72
C ASP A 128 34.68 3.20 23.90
N ASP A 129 33.38 3.01 24.20
CA ASP A 129 32.91 2.11 25.25
C ASP A 129 31.69 1.27 24.82
N PRO A 130 31.90 0.19 24.03
CA PRO A 130 30.82 -0.61 23.45
C PRO A 130 30.01 -1.43 24.47
N CYS A 131 30.50 -1.52 25.70
CA CYS A 131 29.87 -2.28 26.79
C CYS A 131 28.90 -1.42 27.61
N SER A 132 28.94 -0.10 27.46
CA SER A 132 28.02 0.81 28.15
C SER A 132 26.62 0.72 27.55
N SER A 133 25.67 0.23 28.36
CA SER A 133 24.24 0.21 28.02
C SER A 133 23.68 1.62 27.85
N VAL A 134 24.17 2.59 28.62
CA VAL A 134 23.76 4.00 28.55
C VAL A 134 24.17 4.62 27.21
N LYS A 135 25.44 4.47 26.82
CA LYS A 135 25.96 4.99 25.53
C LYS A 135 25.28 4.33 24.34
N ARG A 136 25.02 3.01 24.42
CA ARG A 136 24.20 2.30 23.42
C ARG A 136 22.81 2.91 23.31
N GLY A 137 22.13 3.16 24.44
CA GLY A 137 20.80 3.77 24.46
C GLY A 137 20.77 5.18 23.86
N THR A 138 21.79 6.01 24.14
CA THR A 138 21.94 7.34 23.54
C THR A 138 22.14 7.26 22.03
N MET A 139 23.03 6.38 21.55
CA MET A 139 23.23 6.15 20.11
C MET A 139 21.95 5.68 19.42
N VAL A 140 21.19 4.76 20.02
CA VAL A 140 19.93 4.28 19.45
C VAL A 140 18.89 5.41 19.33
N ARG A 141 18.81 6.30 20.31
CA ARG A 141 17.92 7.49 20.23
C ARG A 141 18.35 8.43 19.11
N ALA A 142 19.65 8.71 18.99
CA ALA A 142 20.18 9.55 17.93
C ALA A 142 19.92 8.95 16.54
N ALA A 143 20.10 7.63 16.38
CA ALA A 143 19.82 6.93 15.12
C ALA A 143 18.34 7.03 14.71
N ARG A 144 17.41 6.89 15.66
CA ARG A 144 15.96 7.07 15.39
C ARG A 144 15.62 8.50 15.00
N ALA A 145 16.22 9.49 15.67
CA ALA A 145 16.00 10.90 15.35
C ALA A 145 16.52 11.22 13.93
N LEU A 146 17.72 10.73 13.57
CA LEU A 146 18.27 10.87 12.23
C LEU A 146 17.39 10.20 11.18
N LEU A 147 16.92 8.97 11.41
CA LEU A 147 16.03 8.27 10.48
C LEU A 147 14.71 9.02 10.27
N SER A 148 14.15 9.63 11.34
CA SER A 148 12.96 10.47 11.26
C SER A 148 13.19 11.71 10.40
N ALA A 149 14.31 12.42 10.60
CA ALA A 149 14.68 13.59 9.81
C ALA A 149 14.91 13.25 8.33
N VAL A 150 15.63 12.15 8.05
CA VAL A 150 15.86 11.65 6.67
C VAL A 150 14.55 11.28 5.99
N THR A 151 13.65 10.59 6.70
CA THR A 151 12.33 10.22 6.18
C THR A 151 11.51 11.46 5.80
N ARG A 152 11.50 12.49 6.66
CA ARG A 152 10.83 13.76 6.39
C ARG A 152 11.39 14.45 5.14
N LEU A 153 12.72 14.50 5.00
CA LEU A 153 13.36 15.10 3.83
C LEU A 153 12.95 14.36 2.54
N LEU A 154 12.96 13.03 2.55
CA LEU A 154 12.58 12.23 1.38
C LEU A 154 11.11 12.40 1.00
N ILE A 155 10.21 12.52 1.98
CA ILE A 155 8.78 12.81 1.74
C ILE A 155 8.61 14.22 1.16
N LEU A 156 9.33 15.21 1.67
CA LEU A 156 9.31 16.57 1.12
C LEU A 156 9.86 16.63 -0.32
N ALA A 157 10.92 15.87 -0.60
CA ALA A 157 11.47 15.76 -1.95
C ALA A 157 10.46 15.11 -2.92
N ASP A 158 9.75 14.06 -2.48
CA ASP A 158 8.65 13.47 -3.26
C ASP A 158 7.55 14.48 -3.57
N MET A 159 7.21 15.31 -2.59
CA MET A 159 6.19 16.36 -2.76
C MET A 159 6.62 17.43 -3.78
N ALA A 160 7.89 17.83 -3.76
CA ALA A 160 8.44 18.75 -4.76
C ALA A 160 8.33 18.15 -6.18
N ASP A 161 8.58 16.85 -6.34
CA ASP A 161 8.38 16.17 -7.62
C ASP A 161 6.90 16.15 -8.06
N VAL A 162 5.95 15.97 -7.13
CA VAL A 162 4.51 16.08 -7.41
C VAL A 162 4.14 17.51 -7.82
N MET A 163 4.60 18.53 -7.10
CA MET A 163 4.33 19.93 -7.44
C MET A 163 4.85 20.29 -8.84
N ARG A 164 6.05 19.82 -9.19
CA ARG A 164 6.60 19.99 -10.54
C ARG A 164 5.72 19.33 -11.60
N LEU A 165 5.18 18.13 -11.34
CA LEU A 165 4.22 17.48 -12.25
C LEU A 165 2.94 18.31 -12.41
N LEU A 166 2.38 18.84 -11.31
CA LEU A 166 1.19 19.70 -11.35
C LEU A 166 1.45 21.00 -12.11
N SER A 167 2.65 21.57 -11.99
CA SER A 167 3.07 22.74 -12.77
C SER A 167 3.06 22.44 -14.29
N HIS A 168 3.62 21.30 -14.70
CA HIS A 168 3.54 20.86 -16.11
C HIS A 168 2.11 20.64 -16.60
N LEU A 169 1.22 20.10 -15.75
CA LEU A 169 -0.20 19.94 -16.11
C LEU A 169 -0.85 21.31 -16.40
N ARG A 170 -0.61 22.32 -15.56
CA ARG A 170 -1.13 23.69 -15.79
C ARG A 170 -0.63 24.29 -17.10
N ILE A 171 0.66 24.13 -17.41
CA ILE A 171 1.23 24.61 -18.69
C ILE A 171 0.55 23.93 -19.89
N VAL A 172 0.27 22.63 -19.80
CA VAL A 172 -0.46 21.90 -20.85
C VAL A 172 -1.91 22.37 -20.94
N GLU A 173 -2.59 22.66 -19.83
CA GLU A 173 -3.96 23.22 -19.83
C GLU A 173 -4.01 24.60 -20.51
N GLU A 174 -3.06 25.47 -20.23
CA GLU A 174 -2.94 26.79 -20.86
C GLU A 174 -2.70 26.65 -22.38
N ALA A 175 -1.78 25.76 -22.77
CA ALA A 175 -1.51 25.46 -24.19
C ALA A 175 -2.73 24.84 -24.90
N LEU A 176 -3.48 23.98 -24.21
CA LEU A 176 -4.72 23.38 -24.69
C LEU A 176 -5.78 24.46 -24.97
N GLU A 177 -6.01 25.36 -24.02
CA GLU A 177 -6.95 26.47 -24.20
C GLU A 177 -6.50 27.40 -25.36
N ALA A 178 -5.20 27.59 -25.54
CA ALA A 178 -4.68 28.29 -26.69
C ALA A 178 -5.07 27.59 -28.01
N VAL A 179 -4.95 26.26 -28.11
CA VAL A 179 -5.37 25.49 -29.30
C VAL A 179 -6.86 25.67 -29.61
N LYS A 180 -7.74 25.64 -28.61
CA LYS A 180 -9.18 25.84 -28.79
C LYS A 180 -9.54 27.23 -29.32
N ASN A 181 -8.76 28.24 -28.91
CA ASN A 181 -8.94 29.63 -29.30
C ASN A 181 -8.21 30.02 -30.60
N ALA A 182 -7.70 29.04 -31.36
CA ALA A 182 -7.14 29.29 -32.68
C ALA A 182 -8.21 29.87 -33.63
N THR A 183 -7.83 30.89 -34.40
CA THR A 183 -8.77 31.64 -35.27
C THR A 183 -8.72 31.21 -36.74
N ASN A 184 -7.65 30.52 -37.15
CA ASN A 184 -7.43 30.06 -38.51
C ASN A 184 -6.48 28.84 -38.53
N GLU A 185 -6.37 28.15 -39.67
CA GLU A 185 -5.60 26.90 -39.76
C GLU A 185 -4.10 27.08 -39.49
N GLN A 186 -3.51 28.21 -39.88
CA GLN A 186 -2.10 28.50 -39.63
C GLN A 186 -1.83 28.73 -38.14
N ASP A 187 -2.69 29.49 -37.48
CA ASP A 187 -2.65 29.70 -36.02
C ASP A 187 -2.83 28.37 -35.27
N LEU A 188 -3.79 27.53 -35.70
CA LEU A 188 -3.99 26.20 -35.16
C LEU A 188 -2.72 25.34 -35.26
N ALA A 189 -2.07 25.31 -36.44
CA ALA A 189 -0.83 24.55 -36.62
C ALA A 189 0.29 25.01 -35.68
N ASN A 190 0.45 26.33 -35.51
CA ASN A 190 1.45 26.90 -34.63
C ASN A 190 1.18 26.58 -33.15
N ARG A 191 -0.06 26.76 -32.69
CA ARG A 191 -0.45 26.48 -31.29
C ARG A 191 -0.40 24.99 -30.97
N PHE A 192 -0.83 24.15 -31.89
CA PHE A 192 -0.78 22.69 -31.71
C PHE A 192 0.67 22.18 -31.67
N LYS A 193 1.59 22.79 -32.43
CA LYS A 193 3.02 22.49 -32.33
C LYS A 193 3.56 22.79 -30.93
N GLU A 194 3.17 23.90 -30.32
CA GLU A 194 3.59 24.25 -28.95
C GLU A 194 2.97 23.33 -27.90
N PHE A 195 1.66 23.09 -28.00
CA PHE A 195 0.96 22.09 -27.18
C PHE A 195 1.64 20.71 -27.23
N GLY A 196 2.07 20.27 -28.42
CA GLY A 196 2.80 19.02 -28.59
C GLY A 196 4.14 18.98 -27.83
N LYS A 197 4.88 20.09 -27.75
CA LYS A 197 6.13 20.15 -26.97
C LYS A 197 5.87 20.01 -25.47
N GLU A 198 4.88 20.73 -24.96
CA GLU A 198 4.53 20.68 -23.53
C GLU A 198 3.97 19.30 -23.14
N MET A 199 3.21 18.67 -24.03
CA MET A 199 2.74 17.29 -23.88
C MET A 199 3.88 16.28 -23.76
N VAL A 200 4.97 16.43 -24.51
CA VAL A 200 6.16 15.56 -24.40
C VAL A 200 6.83 15.71 -23.02
N LYS A 201 6.99 16.94 -22.54
CA LYS A 201 7.54 17.21 -21.20
C LYS A 201 6.66 16.63 -20.10
N LEU A 202 5.35 16.87 -20.17
CA LEU A 202 4.37 16.30 -19.24
C LEU A 202 4.44 14.77 -19.22
N ASN A 203 4.44 14.14 -20.39
CA ASN A 203 4.50 12.68 -20.49
C ASN A 203 5.76 12.09 -19.85
N TYR A 204 6.91 12.77 -19.96
CA TYR A 204 8.14 12.34 -19.29
C TYR A 204 8.00 12.36 -17.76
N VAL A 205 7.51 13.46 -17.19
CA VAL A 205 7.36 13.59 -15.73
C VAL A 205 6.27 12.65 -15.20
N ALA A 206 5.14 12.54 -15.90
CA ALA A 206 4.06 11.62 -15.56
C ALA A 206 4.49 10.14 -15.65
N ALA A 207 5.30 9.77 -16.65
CA ALA A 207 5.83 8.41 -16.75
C ALA A 207 6.73 8.03 -15.55
N ARG A 208 7.59 8.96 -15.12
CA ARG A 208 8.42 8.76 -13.94
C ARG A 208 7.56 8.60 -12.69
N ARG A 209 6.55 9.47 -12.50
CA ARG A 209 5.63 9.35 -11.35
C ARG A 209 4.91 8.00 -11.36
N GLN A 210 4.40 7.55 -12.52
CA GLN A 210 3.74 6.26 -12.65
C GLN A 210 4.63 5.09 -12.18
N GLN A 211 5.91 5.10 -12.54
CA GLN A 211 6.85 4.03 -12.16
C GLN A 211 7.14 4.01 -10.65
N GLU A 212 7.08 5.17 -10.00
CA GLU A 212 7.40 5.34 -8.58
C GLU A 212 6.21 5.10 -7.66
N LEU A 213 4.96 5.24 -8.15
CA LEU A 213 3.76 5.04 -7.35
C LEU A 213 3.70 3.65 -6.72
N LYS A 214 3.52 3.62 -5.40
CA LYS A 214 3.42 2.39 -4.61
C LYS A 214 2.09 1.66 -4.83
N ASP A 215 0.98 2.39 -4.85
CA ASP A 215 -0.35 1.81 -5.07
C ASP A 215 -0.52 1.35 -6.53
N PRO A 216 -0.71 0.05 -6.80
CA PRO A 216 -0.97 -0.45 -8.15
C PRO A 216 -2.19 0.21 -8.80
N HIS A 217 -3.23 0.52 -8.03
CA HIS A 217 -4.44 1.15 -8.57
C HIS A 217 -4.15 2.56 -9.08
N CYS A 218 -3.54 3.42 -8.26
CA CYS A 218 -3.11 4.75 -8.67
C CYS A 218 -2.17 4.72 -9.89
N ARG A 219 -1.31 3.70 -9.98
CA ARG A 219 -0.40 3.50 -11.12
C ARG A 219 -1.16 3.18 -12.40
N ASP A 220 -2.18 2.33 -12.33
CA ASP A 220 -3.00 1.94 -13.47
C ASP A 220 -3.91 3.09 -13.90
N GLU A 221 -4.49 3.84 -12.97
CA GLU A 221 -5.23 5.08 -13.24
C GLU A 221 -4.34 6.12 -13.96
N MET A 222 -3.12 6.32 -13.48
CA MET A 222 -2.15 7.21 -14.15
C MET A 222 -1.80 6.72 -15.56
N ALA A 223 -1.63 5.41 -15.75
CA ALA A 223 -1.36 4.83 -17.07
C ALA A 223 -2.54 5.04 -18.03
N ALA A 224 -3.76 4.80 -17.56
CA ALA A 224 -4.99 5.00 -18.33
C ALA A 224 -5.18 6.47 -18.71
N ALA A 225 -5.02 7.39 -17.75
CA ALA A 225 -5.14 8.83 -17.99
C ALA A 225 -4.09 9.33 -18.99
N ARG A 226 -2.83 8.86 -18.90
CA ARG A 226 -1.78 9.16 -19.88
C ARG A 226 -2.13 8.62 -21.28
N GLY A 227 -2.67 7.41 -21.36
CA GLY A 227 -3.12 6.80 -22.61
C GLY A 227 -4.26 7.58 -23.27
N ALA A 228 -5.27 7.93 -22.49
CA ALA A 228 -6.40 8.76 -22.91
C ALA A 228 -5.93 10.14 -23.39
N LEU A 229 -5.05 10.79 -22.64
CA LEU A 229 -4.47 12.08 -23.00
C LEU A 229 -3.78 12.03 -24.36
N LYS A 230 -2.96 11.00 -24.61
CA LYS A 230 -2.28 10.82 -25.90
C LYS A 230 -3.28 10.61 -27.04
N LYS A 231 -4.26 9.73 -26.85
CA LYS A 231 -5.30 9.44 -27.86
C LYS A 231 -6.11 10.71 -28.20
N ASN A 232 -6.63 11.40 -27.19
CA ASN A 232 -7.48 12.57 -27.37
C ASN A 232 -6.70 13.75 -27.96
N ALA A 233 -5.42 13.93 -27.57
CA ALA A 233 -4.54 14.95 -28.15
C ALA A 233 -4.35 14.77 -29.67
N THR A 234 -4.24 13.52 -30.17
CA THR A 234 -4.12 13.29 -31.61
C THR A 234 -5.39 13.62 -32.39
N MET A 235 -6.56 13.43 -31.78
CA MET A 235 -7.86 13.78 -32.39
C MET A 235 -8.13 15.29 -32.37
N LEU A 236 -7.57 16.02 -31.40
CA LEU A 236 -7.84 17.43 -31.17
C LEU A 236 -7.50 18.31 -32.38
N TYR A 237 -6.40 18.02 -33.08
CA TYR A 237 -6.00 18.80 -34.26
C TYR A 237 -7.04 18.69 -35.37
N THR A 238 -7.42 17.46 -35.73
CA THR A 238 -8.40 17.20 -36.79
C THR A 238 -9.78 17.77 -36.44
N ALA A 239 -10.24 17.61 -35.19
CA ALA A 239 -11.52 18.17 -34.75
C ALA A 239 -11.53 19.70 -34.80
N SER A 240 -10.44 20.35 -34.37
CA SER A 240 -10.28 21.81 -34.43
C SER A 240 -10.18 22.33 -35.85
N GLN A 241 -9.49 21.61 -36.73
CA GLN A 241 -9.38 21.98 -38.15
C GLN A 241 -10.73 21.85 -38.88
N ALA A 242 -11.49 20.79 -38.61
CA ALA A 242 -12.82 20.62 -39.18
C ALA A 242 -13.77 21.76 -38.78
N PHE A 243 -13.71 22.19 -37.52
CA PHE A 243 -14.47 23.35 -37.03
C PHE A 243 -14.08 24.66 -37.73
N LEU A 244 -12.78 24.90 -37.94
CA LEU A 244 -12.31 26.11 -38.63
C LEU A 244 -12.74 26.17 -40.10
N ARG A 245 -12.83 25.03 -40.78
CA ARG A 245 -13.27 24.93 -42.18
C ARG A 245 -14.79 25.05 -42.34
N HIS A 246 -15.54 24.54 -41.38
CA HIS A 246 -17.00 24.46 -41.43
C HIS A 246 -17.62 24.96 -40.11
N PRO A 247 -17.51 26.27 -39.80
CA PRO A 247 -17.94 26.85 -38.53
C PRO A 247 -19.47 26.91 -38.36
N ASP A 248 -20.20 26.82 -39.47
CA ASP A 248 -21.67 26.78 -39.58
C ASP A 248 -22.26 25.40 -39.28
N VAL A 249 -21.46 24.34 -39.38
CA VAL A 249 -21.90 22.97 -39.10
C VAL A 249 -21.85 22.70 -37.59
N ALA A 250 -23.01 22.64 -36.93
CA ALA A 250 -23.09 22.43 -35.48
C ALA A 250 -22.34 21.16 -34.99
N ALA A 251 -22.32 20.11 -35.81
CA ALA A 251 -21.62 18.86 -35.49
C ALA A 251 -20.09 19.01 -35.36
N THR A 252 -19.45 19.89 -36.14
CA THR A 252 -17.99 20.10 -36.05
C THR A 252 -17.61 20.80 -34.75
N ARG A 253 -18.44 21.76 -34.29
CA ARG A 253 -18.30 22.41 -32.99
C ARG A 253 -18.48 21.41 -31.85
N ALA A 254 -19.56 20.62 -31.88
CA ALA A 254 -19.83 19.62 -30.85
C ALA A 254 -18.70 18.58 -30.76
N ASN A 255 -18.17 18.12 -31.90
CA ASN A 255 -17.04 17.19 -31.93
C ASN A 255 -15.77 17.79 -31.31
N ARG A 256 -15.41 19.04 -31.69
CA ARG A 256 -14.25 19.73 -31.12
C ARG A 256 -14.38 19.90 -29.61
N ASP A 257 -15.53 20.37 -29.15
CA ASP A 257 -15.76 20.64 -27.73
C ASP A 257 -15.78 19.32 -26.92
N TYR A 258 -16.29 18.23 -27.49
CA TYR A 258 -16.19 16.89 -26.91
C TYR A 258 -14.73 16.46 -26.74
N VAL A 259 -13.93 16.47 -27.83
CA VAL A 259 -12.51 16.07 -27.76
C VAL A 259 -11.74 16.95 -26.78
N PHE A 260 -12.00 18.26 -26.77
CA PHE A 260 -11.39 19.19 -25.82
C PHE A 260 -11.68 18.77 -24.37
N LYS A 261 -12.94 18.48 -24.06
CA LYS A 261 -13.34 18.00 -22.73
C LYS A 261 -12.65 16.69 -22.37
N GLN A 262 -12.54 15.74 -23.30
CA GLN A 262 -11.83 14.48 -23.06
C GLN A 262 -10.33 14.68 -22.78
N VAL A 263 -9.69 15.69 -23.36
CA VAL A 263 -8.30 16.06 -23.02
C VAL A 263 -8.24 16.64 -21.60
N GLN A 264 -9.16 17.54 -21.23
CA GLN A 264 -9.22 18.11 -19.88
C GLN A 264 -9.46 17.02 -18.81
N GLU A 265 -10.38 16.08 -19.07
CA GLU A 265 -10.66 14.96 -18.18
C GLU A 265 -9.41 14.07 -18.00
N ALA A 266 -8.62 13.86 -19.06
CA ALA A 266 -7.38 13.10 -18.96
C ALA A 266 -6.29 13.84 -18.16
N ILE A 267 -6.16 15.16 -18.32
CA ILE A 267 -5.26 16.00 -17.50
C ILE A 267 -5.67 15.93 -16.02
N ALA A 268 -6.97 16.06 -15.73
CA ALA A 268 -7.50 15.93 -14.37
C ALA A 268 -7.25 14.53 -13.79
N GLY A 269 -7.37 13.48 -14.59
CA GLY A 269 -7.04 12.10 -14.21
C GLY A 269 -5.57 11.96 -13.79
N ILE A 270 -4.63 12.53 -14.55
CA ILE A 270 -3.20 12.52 -14.18
C ILE A 270 -2.98 13.30 -12.88
N SER A 271 -3.62 14.47 -12.73
CA SER A 271 -3.54 15.29 -11.52
C SER A 271 -4.01 14.53 -10.28
N ASN A 272 -5.17 13.86 -10.38
CA ASN A 272 -5.74 13.11 -9.27
C ASN A 272 -4.87 11.90 -8.90
N ALA A 273 -4.44 11.11 -9.89
CA ALA A 273 -3.58 9.95 -9.64
C ALA A 273 -2.19 10.35 -9.08
N ALA A 274 -1.67 11.52 -9.45
CA ALA A 274 -0.40 12.02 -8.93
C ALA A 274 -0.49 12.45 -7.45
N GLN A 275 -1.63 13.03 -7.07
CA GLN A 275 -1.88 13.59 -5.75
C GLN A 275 -2.55 12.61 -4.78
N ALA A 276 -3.04 11.47 -5.27
CA ALA A 276 -3.82 10.50 -4.50
C ALA A 276 -3.23 10.32 -3.10
N THR A 277 -3.97 10.84 -2.12
CA THR A 277 -3.74 10.57 -0.71
C THR A 277 -4.13 9.13 -0.46
N SER A 278 -3.39 8.44 0.41
CA SER A 278 -3.84 7.20 1.08
C SER A 278 -5.38 7.24 1.22
N PRO A 279 -6.23 6.33 0.69
CA PRO A 279 -7.62 6.44 1.06
C PRO A 279 -7.64 6.20 2.57
N THR A 280 -7.93 7.26 3.34
CA THR A 280 -8.66 7.09 4.59
C THR A 280 -9.77 6.10 4.26
N ASP A 281 -9.83 5.00 5.01
CA ASP A 281 -10.63 3.78 4.81
C ASP A 281 -12.14 3.98 4.49
N GLU A 282 -12.60 5.22 4.33
CA GLU A 282 -13.99 5.62 4.12
C GLU A 282 -14.30 6.12 2.69
N ALA A 283 -13.31 6.23 1.81
CA ALA A 283 -13.52 6.73 0.43
C ALA A 283 -13.39 5.65 -0.68
N LYS A 284 -13.31 4.36 -0.32
CA LYS A 284 -13.41 3.26 -1.30
C LYS A 284 -14.85 2.79 -1.47
N GLY A 285 -15.70 3.69 -1.93
CA GLY A 285 -16.71 3.26 -2.89
C GLY A 285 -15.98 3.17 -4.22
N HIS A 286 -15.54 1.97 -4.64
CA HIS A 286 -15.23 1.75 -6.05
C HIS A 286 -16.56 1.82 -6.82
N THR A 287 -17.16 3.00 -6.95
CA THR A 287 -18.44 3.16 -7.63
C THR A 287 -18.19 3.06 -9.13
N GLY A 288 -18.24 1.82 -9.66
CA GLY A 288 -18.04 1.59 -11.09
C GLY A 288 -17.72 0.16 -11.51
N ILE A 289 -17.36 0.02 -12.79
CA ILE A 289 -17.01 -1.25 -13.44
C ILE A 289 -15.82 -1.87 -12.70
N GLY A 290 -16.05 -3.01 -12.04
CA GLY A 290 -15.02 -3.74 -11.27
C GLY A 290 -15.22 -3.73 -9.76
N GLU A 291 -16.23 -3.04 -9.23
CA GLU A 291 -16.57 -3.02 -7.78
C GLU A 291 -16.71 -4.43 -7.20
N LEU A 292 -17.53 -5.25 -7.86
CA LEU A 292 -17.79 -6.63 -7.43
C LEU A 292 -16.51 -7.47 -7.45
N ALA A 293 -15.67 -7.29 -8.47
CA ALA A 293 -14.40 -8.00 -8.59
C ALA A 293 -13.39 -7.60 -7.50
N ALA A 294 -13.34 -6.31 -7.15
CA ALA A 294 -12.51 -5.81 -6.06
C ALA A 294 -13.00 -6.31 -4.70
N ALA A 295 -14.32 -6.28 -4.46
CA ALA A 295 -14.93 -6.80 -3.24
C ALA A 295 -14.67 -8.31 -3.07
N LEU A 296 -14.76 -9.09 -4.15
CA LEU A 296 -14.42 -10.51 -4.17
C LEU A 296 -12.95 -10.76 -3.81
N ASN A 297 -12.02 -10.02 -4.42
CA ASN A 297 -10.59 -10.18 -4.14
C ASN A 297 -10.23 -9.78 -2.69
N GLU A 298 -10.85 -8.72 -2.16
CA GLU A 298 -10.65 -8.33 -0.76
C GLU A 298 -11.18 -9.38 0.21
N PHE A 299 -12.33 -9.98 -0.09
CA PHE A 299 -12.91 -11.06 0.70
C PHE A 299 -12.03 -12.31 0.68
N ASP A 300 -11.51 -12.70 -0.48
CA ASP A 300 -10.60 -13.85 -0.65
C ASP A 300 -9.31 -13.70 0.18
N ASN A 301 -8.72 -12.50 0.20
CA ASN A 301 -7.55 -12.23 1.03
C ASN A 301 -7.84 -12.23 2.55
N LYS A 302 -9.10 -12.01 2.95
CA LYS A 302 -9.52 -11.92 4.36
C LYS A 302 -10.14 -13.20 4.91
N ILE A 303 -10.51 -14.15 4.05
CA ILE A 303 -11.12 -15.42 4.47
C ILE A 303 -10.10 -16.41 5.03
N ILE A 304 -8.83 -16.29 4.63
CA ILE A 304 -7.72 -17.08 5.16
C ILE A 304 -7.34 -16.52 6.55
N LEU A 305 -7.85 -17.17 7.59
CA LEU A 305 -7.63 -16.79 8.99
C LEU A 305 -6.67 -17.78 9.66
N ASP A 306 -5.76 -17.28 10.51
CA ASP A 306 -4.91 -18.15 11.33
C ASP A 306 -5.78 -18.90 12.36
N PRO A 307 -5.84 -20.25 12.30
CA PRO A 307 -6.68 -21.06 13.18
C PRO A 307 -6.46 -20.81 14.68
N MET A 308 -5.27 -20.34 15.07
CA MET A 308 -4.92 -20.09 16.48
C MET A 308 -5.42 -18.73 17.01
N THR A 309 -5.91 -17.84 16.13
CA THR A 309 -6.35 -16.47 16.49
C THR A 309 -7.83 -16.22 16.21
N PHE A 310 -8.55 -17.23 15.70
CA PHE A 310 -9.95 -17.11 15.34
C PHE A 310 -10.85 -16.86 16.57
N SER A 311 -11.66 -15.81 16.49
CA SER A 311 -12.68 -15.46 17.49
C SER A 311 -14.04 -15.28 16.81
N GLU A 312 -14.93 -16.23 17.01
CA GLU A 312 -16.25 -16.27 16.36
C GLU A 312 -17.02 -14.95 16.53
N ALA A 313 -17.12 -14.46 17.77
CA ALA A 313 -17.85 -13.22 18.10
C ALA A 313 -17.33 -11.98 17.37
N ARG A 314 -16.09 -12.01 16.87
CA ARG A 314 -15.45 -10.88 16.19
C ARG A 314 -15.43 -11.02 14.67
N PHE A 315 -15.15 -12.22 14.16
CA PHE A 315 -14.93 -12.42 12.72
C PHE A 315 -16.19 -12.85 11.97
N ARG A 316 -17.08 -13.63 12.60
CA ARG A 316 -18.29 -14.13 11.95
C ARG A 316 -19.21 -13.02 11.43
N PRO A 317 -19.57 -11.99 12.23
CA PRO A 317 -20.43 -10.91 11.75
C PRO A 317 -19.81 -10.15 10.57
N SER A 318 -18.50 -9.92 10.60
CA SER A 318 -17.83 -9.15 9.54
C SER A 318 -17.67 -9.94 8.24
N LEU A 319 -17.46 -11.25 8.30
CA LEU A 319 -17.39 -12.11 7.11
C LEU A 319 -18.76 -12.29 6.47
N GLU A 320 -19.79 -12.55 7.28
CA GLU A 320 -21.17 -12.67 6.81
C GLU A 320 -21.65 -11.36 6.17
N GLU A 321 -21.41 -10.21 6.82
CA GLU A 321 -21.77 -8.89 6.27
C GLU A 321 -21.09 -8.60 4.93
N ARG A 322 -19.78 -8.89 4.81
CA ARG A 322 -19.04 -8.69 3.53
C ARG A 322 -19.54 -9.62 2.44
N LEU A 323 -19.81 -10.88 2.75
CA LEU A 323 -20.35 -11.84 1.79
C LEU A 323 -21.74 -11.40 1.30
N GLU A 324 -22.61 -10.96 2.20
CA GLU A 324 -23.94 -10.46 1.83
C GLU A 324 -23.87 -9.21 0.95
N SER A 325 -22.89 -8.33 1.17
CA SER A 325 -22.62 -7.18 0.31
C SER A 325 -22.22 -7.60 -1.11
N ILE A 326 -21.35 -8.60 -1.24
CA ILE A 326 -20.94 -9.19 -2.53
C ILE A 326 -22.13 -9.83 -3.25
N ILE A 327 -22.93 -10.64 -2.53
CA ILE A 327 -24.12 -11.29 -3.08
C ILE A 327 -25.14 -10.25 -3.56
N SER A 328 -25.31 -9.16 -2.81
CA SER A 328 -26.17 -8.05 -3.22
C SER A 328 -25.68 -7.39 -4.50
N GLY A 329 -24.36 -7.18 -4.65
CA GLY A 329 -23.75 -6.69 -5.89
C GLY A 329 -23.94 -7.64 -7.09
N ALA A 330 -23.79 -8.95 -6.87
CA ALA A 330 -24.03 -9.98 -7.89
C ALA A 330 -25.52 -10.08 -8.28
N ALA A 331 -26.43 -9.91 -7.33
CA ALA A 331 -27.87 -9.88 -7.59
C ALA A 331 -28.27 -8.71 -8.49
N LEU A 332 -27.68 -7.51 -8.30
CA LEU A 332 -27.90 -6.37 -9.19
C LEU A 332 -27.49 -6.66 -10.65
N MET A 333 -26.43 -7.45 -10.86
CA MET A 333 -26.04 -7.91 -12.20
C MET A 333 -27.02 -8.95 -12.76
N ALA A 334 -27.50 -9.84 -11.90
CA ALA A 334 -28.47 -10.88 -12.28
C ALA A 334 -29.83 -10.29 -12.66
N ASP A 335 -30.25 -9.22 -11.99
CA ASP A 335 -31.51 -8.49 -12.20
C ASP A 335 -31.45 -7.47 -13.35
N SER A 336 -30.27 -7.26 -13.94
CA SER A 336 -30.12 -6.39 -15.12
C SER A 336 -30.95 -6.91 -16.30
N SER A 337 -31.58 -5.98 -17.04
CA SER A 337 -32.41 -6.29 -18.21
C SER A 337 -31.66 -6.87 -19.39
N CYS A 338 -30.32 -6.78 -19.39
CA CYS A 338 -29.45 -7.40 -20.40
C CYS A 338 -28.93 -8.79 -20.01
N THR A 339 -29.26 -9.28 -18.81
CA THR A 339 -28.84 -10.61 -18.33
C THR A 339 -29.89 -11.65 -18.69
N ARG A 340 -29.49 -12.66 -19.47
CA ARG A 340 -30.36 -13.78 -19.84
C ARG A 340 -30.73 -14.62 -18.61
N ASP A 341 -31.93 -15.20 -18.62
CA ASP A 341 -32.46 -15.99 -17.50
C ASP A 341 -31.55 -17.18 -17.12
N ASP A 342 -30.94 -17.85 -18.10
CA ASP A 342 -29.99 -18.94 -17.86
C ASP A 342 -28.69 -18.50 -17.16
N ARG A 343 -28.29 -17.24 -17.32
CA ARG A 343 -27.16 -16.65 -16.59
C ARG A 343 -27.60 -16.14 -15.22
N ARG A 344 -28.80 -15.58 -15.11
CA ARG A 344 -29.41 -15.17 -13.82
C ARG A 344 -29.49 -16.34 -12.86
N GLU A 345 -30.05 -17.48 -13.31
CA GLU A 345 -30.16 -18.69 -12.48
C GLU A 345 -28.80 -19.22 -12.02
N ARG A 346 -27.79 -19.19 -12.89
CA ARG A 346 -26.42 -19.56 -12.53
C ARG A 346 -25.82 -18.63 -11.48
N ILE A 347 -25.96 -17.31 -11.62
CA ILE A 347 -25.46 -16.34 -10.64
C ILE A 347 -26.12 -16.57 -9.27
N VAL A 348 -27.44 -16.81 -9.24
CA VAL A 348 -28.18 -17.08 -8.00
C VAL A 348 -27.75 -18.40 -7.36
N ALA A 349 -27.57 -19.46 -8.15
CA ALA A 349 -27.11 -20.75 -7.66
C ALA A 349 -25.73 -20.64 -7.00
N GLU A 350 -24.81 -19.92 -7.63
CA GLU A 350 -23.46 -19.71 -7.10
C GLU A 350 -23.45 -18.82 -5.85
N CYS A 351 -24.28 -17.77 -5.79
CA CYS A 351 -24.43 -16.96 -4.56
C CYS A 351 -24.87 -17.82 -3.37
N ASN A 352 -25.78 -18.78 -3.60
CA ASN A 352 -26.20 -19.73 -2.58
C ASN A 352 -25.10 -20.75 -2.22
N ALA A 353 -24.35 -21.22 -3.21
CA ALA A 353 -23.21 -22.12 -2.99
C ALA A 353 -22.13 -21.46 -2.12
N VAL A 354 -21.78 -20.19 -2.38
CA VAL A 354 -20.79 -19.45 -1.58
C VAL A 354 -21.29 -19.20 -0.16
N ARG A 355 -22.59 -18.91 0.01
CA ARG A 355 -23.21 -18.77 1.34
C ARG A 355 -23.13 -20.08 2.13
N GLN A 356 -23.38 -21.22 1.49
CA GLN A 356 -23.24 -22.54 2.12
C GLN A 356 -21.79 -22.86 2.46
N ALA A 357 -20.86 -22.62 1.53
CA ALA A 357 -19.43 -22.82 1.74
C ALA A 357 -18.88 -22.03 2.94
N LEU A 358 -19.31 -20.78 3.14
CA LEU A 358 -18.91 -20.00 4.31
C LEU A 358 -19.44 -20.62 5.62
N GLN A 359 -20.69 -21.10 5.63
CA GLN A 359 -21.26 -21.75 6.81
C GLN A 359 -20.56 -23.07 7.14
N ASP A 360 -20.20 -23.85 6.11
CA ASP A 360 -19.44 -25.09 6.28
C ASP A 360 -18.04 -24.79 6.86
N LEU A 361 -17.35 -23.78 6.31
CA LEU A 361 -16.04 -23.34 6.80
C LEU A 361 -16.09 -22.87 8.26
N LEU A 362 -17.06 -22.02 8.61
CA LEU A 362 -17.26 -21.56 9.99
C LEU A 362 -17.56 -22.73 10.93
N SER A 363 -18.30 -23.73 10.46
CA SER A 363 -18.60 -24.95 11.21
C SER A 363 -17.35 -25.81 11.46
N GLU A 364 -16.46 -25.92 10.47
CA GLU A 364 -15.17 -26.61 10.63
C GLU A 364 -14.26 -25.91 11.64
N TYR A 365 -14.18 -24.57 11.60
CA TYR A 365 -13.43 -23.81 12.61
C TYR A 365 -13.97 -24.02 14.02
N MET A 366 -15.30 -24.07 14.20
CA MET A 366 -15.92 -24.37 15.51
C MET A 366 -15.58 -25.79 16.00
N ASN A 367 -15.60 -26.78 15.11
CA ASN A 367 -15.28 -28.16 15.46
C ASN A 367 -13.80 -28.29 15.89
N ASN A 368 -12.89 -27.57 15.24
CA ASN A 368 -11.45 -27.61 15.56
C ASN A 368 -11.11 -26.93 16.91
N VAL A 369 -11.80 -25.84 17.26
CA VAL A 369 -11.67 -25.18 18.58
C VAL A 369 -12.21 -26.07 19.70
N ASN A 370 -13.36 -26.74 19.49
CA ASN A 370 -13.97 -27.64 20.47
C ASN A 370 -13.16 -28.94 20.68
N THR A 371 -12.51 -29.45 19.64
CA THR A 371 -11.66 -30.65 19.73
C THR A 371 -10.36 -30.37 20.49
N SER A 372 -9.78 -29.17 20.31
CA SER A 372 -8.62 -28.71 21.10
C SER A 372 -8.95 -28.50 22.59
N CYS A 373 -10.17 -28.01 22.89
CA CYS A 373 -10.63 -27.80 24.26
C CYS A 373 -10.96 -29.12 24.99
N SER A 374 -11.51 -30.10 24.28
CA SER A 374 -11.82 -31.43 24.85
C SER A 374 -10.55 -32.25 25.15
N LEU A 375 -9.51 -32.19 24.31
CA LEU A 375 -8.20 -32.81 24.59
C LEU A 375 -7.55 -32.27 25.88
N LEU A 376 -7.65 -30.96 26.13
CA LEU A 376 -7.17 -30.35 27.39
C LEU A 376 -8.02 -30.75 28.61
N GLN A 377 -9.30 -31.07 28.42
CA GLN A 377 -10.21 -31.48 29.50
C GLN A 377 -10.01 -32.94 29.94
N TRP A 378 -9.55 -33.83 29.05
CA TRP A 378 -9.18 -35.22 29.40
C TRP A 378 -7.92 -35.29 30.27
N ASP A 379 -6.96 -34.37 30.10
CA ASP A 379 -5.74 -34.32 30.91
C ASP A 379 -5.97 -33.83 32.36
N LEU A 380 -7.07 -33.12 32.62
CA LEU A 380 -7.38 -32.59 33.96
C LEU A 380 -8.18 -33.57 34.85
N LYS A 381 -8.65 -34.71 34.33
CA LYS A 381 -9.60 -35.60 35.04
C LYS A 381 -9.02 -36.97 35.44
N LYS A 382 -7.75 -37.02 35.85
CA LYS A 382 -7.21 -38.17 36.63
C LYS A 382 -7.10 -37.82 38.12
N PRO A 383 -7.88 -38.44 39.03
CA PRO A 383 -7.69 -38.27 40.46
C PRO A 383 -6.41 -38.99 40.91
N ARG A 384 -5.54 -38.30 41.66
CA ARG A 384 -4.45 -38.94 42.41
C ARG A 384 -5.03 -39.62 43.65
N GLU A 385 -5.11 -40.94 43.66
CA GLU A 385 -5.24 -41.71 44.90
C GLU A 385 -3.87 -42.18 45.37
N CYS A 386 -3.44 -41.61 46.50
CA CYS A 386 -2.33 -42.10 47.33
C CYS A 386 -2.91 -42.69 48.62
N ARG A 387 -2.75 -43.99 48.84
CA ARG A 387 -2.75 -44.72 50.14
C ARG A 387 -2.47 -46.20 49.85
N GLY A 388 -1.62 -46.96 50.53
CA GLY A 388 -0.77 -46.76 51.71
C GLY A 388 -0.28 -48.15 52.19
N GLY A 389 0.78 -48.17 53.00
CA GLY A 389 1.15 -49.28 53.91
C GLY A 389 2.14 -50.32 53.35
N HIS A 390 3.43 -50.31 53.68
CA HIS A 390 4.16 -50.68 54.92
C HIS A 390 4.63 -52.14 55.04
N ALA A 391 5.79 -52.28 55.71
CA ALA A 391 6.60 -53.46 56.06
C ALA A 391 7.42 -54.07 54.89
N GLY A 392 8.72 -54.34 54.98
CA GLY A 392 9.72 -54.28 56.06
C GLY A 392 10.84 -55.29 55.73
N GLY A 393 12.08 -55.02 56.12
CA GLY A 393 13.12 -56.05 56.28
C GLY A 393 14.15 -56.24 55.15
N SER A 394 15.26 -55.53 55.31
CA SER A 394 16.68 -55.95 55.24
C SER A 394 17.13 -57.24 54.50
N HIS A 395 18.32 -57.07 53.87
CA HIS A 395 19.41 -58.03 53.62
C HIS A 395 19.65 -58.62 52.20
N SER A 396 20.64 -58.00 51.54
CA SER A 396 21.83 -58.58 50.89
C SER A 396 21.76 -60.01 50.33
N GLY A 397 21.89 -60.13 49.00
CA GLY A 397 22.16 -61.40 48.33
C GLY A 397 23.65 -61.73 48.22
N THR A 398 23.94 -63.03 48.21
CA THR A 398 25.04 -63.66 47.45
C THR A 398 24.57 -65.01 46.91
N GLY A 399 24.92 -65.32 45.66
CA GLY A 399 25.15 -66.70 45.20
C GLY A 399 24.13 -67.37 44.25
N GLY A 400 24.46 -67.41 42.96
CA GLY A 400 24.51 -68.64 42.13
C GLY A 400 23.21 -69.27 41.59
N GLY A 401 23.12 -69.44 40.26
CA GLY A 401 22.18 -70.39 39.64
C GLY A 401 21.97 -70.17 38.13
N LYS A 402 22.19 -71.21 37.32
CA LYS A 402 22.15 -71.24 35.85
C LYS A 402 20.74 -71.49 35.27
N THR A 403 20.65 -71.22 33.95
CA THR A 403 19.75 -71.74 32.89
C THR A 403 18.29 -71.24 32.71
N SER A 404 18.06 -70.68 31.50
CA SER A 404 16.87 -70.63 30.61
C SER A 404 15.50 -70.21 31.19
N SER A 405 14.63 -69.41 30.57
CA SER A 405 14.29 -69.20 29.15
C SER A 405 13.27 -68.04 29.04
N HIS A 406 13.31 -67.33 27.90
CA HIS A 406 12.22 -66.63 27.19
C HIS A 406 11.68 -65.26 27.66
N ALA A 407 11.85 -64.31 26.73
CA ALA A 407 10.88 -63.32 26.22
C ALA A 407 10.38 -62.16 27.10
N GLY A 408 10.58 -60.93 26.62
CA GLY A 408 9.85 -59.74 27.07
C GLY A 408 10.61 -58.46 26.79
N GLY A 409 10.15 -57.68 25.81
CA GLY A 409 10.87 -56.57 25.19
C GLY A 409 11.13 -55.37 26.11
N THR A 410 12.31 -54.78 25.87
CA THR A 410 12.75 -53.48 26.37
C THR A 410 12.05 -52.35 25.61
N CYS A 411 11.40 -51.45 26.34
CA CYS A 411 11.02 -50.13 25.84
C CYS A 411 12.26 -49.24 25.65
N PRO A 412 12.41 -48.56 24.51
CA PRO A 412 13.10 -47.28 24.45
C PRO A 412 12.07 -46.14 24.45
N LEU A 413 12.38 -45.10 25.20
CA LEU A 413 11.69 -43.82 25.20
C LEU A 413 11.83 -43.17 23.80
N GLU A 414 10.76 -43.18 23.01
CA GLU A 414 10.64 -42.37 21.80
C GLU A 414 9.84 -41.10 22.07
N GLY A 415 10.32 -40.01 21.48
CA GLY A 415 9.85 -38.65 21.71
C GLY A 415 8.45 -38.37 21.19
N ASN A 416 7.82 -37.37 21.81
CA ASN A 416 6.57 -36.77 21.39
C ASN A 416 6.65 -36.24 19.94
N ASN A 417 6.18 -37.03 18.97
CA ASN A 417 5.79 -36.59 17.65
C ASN A 417 4.29 -36.26 17.60
N ALA A 418 3.85 -35.27 18.39
CA ALA A 418 2.48 -34.76 18.35
C ALA A 418 2.31 -33.55 17.40
N SER A 419 3.36 -33.09 16.73
CA SER A 419 3.33 -31.93 15.82
C SER A 419 3.24 -32.28 14.33
N GLU A 420 3.24 -33.56 13.96
CA GLU A 420 3.24 -34.00 12.55
C GLU A 420 1.87 -34.45 12.03
N SER A 421 0.86 -34.65 12.90
CA SER A 421 -0.44 -35.20 12.49
C SER A 421 -1.55 -34.16 12.23
N VAL A 422 -1.25 -32.86 12.26
CA VAL A 422 -2.24 -31.78 12.05
C VAL A 422 -2.12 -31.12 10.67
N ARG A 423 -1.08 -31.45 9.88
CA ARG A 423 -0.89 -30.88 8.53
C ARG A 423 -1.67 -31.60 7.43
N ASP A 424 -2.25 -32.77 7.71
CA ASP A 424 -2.92 -33.61 6.71
C ASP A 424 -4.46 -33.58 6.79
N LEU A 425 -5.04 -32.57 7.44
CA LEU A 425 -6.50 -32.37 7.49
C LEU A 425 -6.86 -30.99 6.96
N VAL A 426 -6.63 -30.78 5.66
CA VAL A 426 -7.18 -29.65 4.92
C VAL A 426 -8.27 -30.17 3.98
N PRO A 427 -9.57 -29.95 4.23
CA PRO A 427 -10.62 -30.10 3.23
C PRO A 427 -10.63 -28.85 2.33
N GLU A 428 -9.49 -28.53 1.70
CA GLU A 428 -9.36 -27.39 0.78
C GLU A 428 -10.01 -27.51 -0.62
N PRO A 429 -10.51 -28.68 -1.11
CA PRO A 429 -10.98 -28.72 -2.50
C PRO A 429 -12.30 -27.99 -2.78
N SER A 430 -13.27 -27.90 -1.85
CA SER A 430 -14.64 -27.54 -2.22
C SER A 430 -14.87 -26.05 -2.49
N ILE A 431 -14.36 -25.16 -1.63
CA ILE A 431 -14.60 -23.70 -1.74
C ILE A 431 -13.79 -23.10 -2.89
N LEU A 432 -12.51 -23.47 -2.99
CA LEU A 432 -11.64 -23.01 -4.07
C LEU A 432 -12.11 -23.53 -5.44
N GLN A 433 -12.67 -24.74 -5.49
CA GLN A 433 -13.27 -25.27 -6.72
C GLN A 433 -14.56 -24.54 -7.07
N SER A 434 -15.45 -24.26 -6.11
CA SER A 434 -16.67 -23.47 -6.35
C SER A 434 -16.36 -22.03 -6.77
N MET A 435 -15.38 -21.37 -6.13
CA MET A 435 -14.93 -20.03 -6.54
C MET A 435 -14.27 -20.01 -7.92
N ARG A 436 -13.54 -21.09 -8.28
CA ARG A 436 -13.01 -21.27 -9.64
C ARG A 436 -14.14 -21.46 -10.65
N MET A 437 -15.15 -22.27 -10.35
CA MET A 437 -16.31 -22.47 -11.23
C MET A 437 -17.14 -21.19 -11.37
N PHE A 438 -17.30 -20.40 -10.30
CA PHE A 438 -17.92 -19.07 -10.35
C PHE A 438 -17.14 -18.11 -11.26
N ARG A 439 -15.81 -18.12 -11.17
CA ARG A 439 -14.92 -17.32 -12.03
C ARG A 439 -15.05 -17.74 -13.50
N GLU A 440 -14.95 -19.03 -13.79
CA GLU A 440 -15.09 -19.59 -15.14
C GLU A 440 -16.49 -19.36 -15.74
N ALA A 441 -17.54 -19.38 -14.91
CA ALA A 441 -18.91 -19.04 -15.34
C ALA A 441 -19.10 -17.54 -15.61
N SER A 442 -18.35 -16.67 -14.93
CA SER A 442 -18.35 -15.22 -15.15
C SER A 442 -17.50 -14.79 -16.36
N GLU A 443 -16.49 -15.60 -16.72
CA GLU A 443 -15.56 -15.41 -17.83
C GLU A 443 -15.96 -16.31 -19.02
N GLY A 444 -17.09 -16.03 -19.66
CA GLY A 444 -17.52 -16.80 -20.84
C GLY A 444 -16.62 -16.57 -22.08
N ASP A 445 -15.93 -17.65 -22.51
CA ASP A 445 -15.32 -18.01 -23.81
C ASP A 445 -14.28 -17.06 -24.49
N PRO A 446 -13.13 -17.55 -25.00
CA PRO A 446 -11.98 -16.73 -25.46
C PRO A 446 -12.11 -15.95 -26.77
N ASP A 447 -13.27 -15.93 -27.44
CA ASP A 447 -13.37 -15.44 -28.83
C ASP A 447 -13.51 -13.91 -28.99
N TRP A 448 -13.18 -13.13 -27.95
CA TRP A 448 -13.19 -11.66 -27.99
C TRP A 448 -11.81 -10.99 -27.99
N GLN A 449 -10.72 -11.74 -28.20
CA GLN A 449 -9.41 -11.14 -28.50
C GLN A 449 -9.28 -10.70 -29.98
N VAL A 450 -10.29 -10.06 -30.55
CA VAL A 450 -10.11 -9.17 -31.72
C VAL A 450 -11.13 -8.04 -31.60
N VAL A 451 -10.65 -6.81 -31.79
CA VAL A 451 -11.37 -5.52 -31.87
C VAL A 451 -11.49 -4.75 -30.55
N GLY A 452 -10.73 -3.64 -30.46
CA GLY A 452 -10.90 -2.59 -29.45
C GLY A 452 -9.69 -1.69 -29.27
#